data_AF-A0AAT9IZX3-F1
#
_entry.id   AF-A0AAT9IZX3-F1
#
_cell.length_a   1.000
_cell.length_b   1.000
_cell.length_c   1.000
_cell.angle_alpha   90.00
_cell.angle_beta   90.00
_cell.angle_gamma   90.00
#
_symmetry.space_group_name_H-M   'P 1'
#
loop_
_entity.id
_entity.type
_entity.pdbx_description
1 polymer ?
#
loop_
_entity_poly.entity_id
_entity_poly.type
_entity_poly.pdbx_seq_one_letter_code
_entity_poly.pdbx_strand_id
1 'polypeptide(L)'
;MFRACLSAFFLCCLLPTTALAQNETVEFPIWSRTYAGTLGKKTVEVQLERIADTISGSYCYAPCKDETRYTLHLQGTVTGQVAQLSETIGVAAKSGAWTLILTDGSAKGAWKSPDAKRVLPMVLSETGTPPPYDIRLVADTLPDADNSCPTPPMVHQIRLYRKGKLVQALPTESQGTCSIFTPQFVDMNFDGHLDLMIAQTLPAGPNIPYDMWLFDPATQTFVTAPASLLDVTSPEFDAEHHKVWNFWRGSCCDHGIDVFTWKNGNLEPDGSGESYVMPVRVGTTDYYCYVTPAYVDGRVGYPDAAIKDASGKVLVRGDLKGCDVGPYMLERTRVDVWQKKADGTLVLTDTQGVTWQKTQVNGATRYCPVVPFVNNGQIVPAALNSDPDLCSEDDPNPA
;
A
#
# COMPACT_ATOMS: atom_id res chain seq x y z
N MET A 1 56.73 44.75 -54.60
CA MET A 1 57.62 44.36 -53.49
C MET A 1 56.74 43.96 -52.31
N PHE A 2 56.93 42.73 -51.80
CA PHE A 2 56.50 42.15 -50.52
C PHE A 2 55.03 42.27 -50.06
N ARG A 3 54.21 41.21 -50.12
CA ARG A 3 54.06 40.05 -49.18
C ARG A 3 53.74 40.46 -47.73
N ALA A 4 52.53 40.09 -47.27
CA ALA A 4 52.35 39.19 -46.11
C ALA A 4 50.89 38.70 -46.04
N CYS A 5 50.68 37.40 -46.27
CA CYS A 5 49.47 36.68 -45.91
C CYS A 5 49.49 36.41 -44.39
N LEU A 6 48.36 36.63 -43.72
CA LEU A 6 48.12 36.11 -42.37
C LEU A 6 47.13 34.94 -42.50
N SER A 7 47.64 33.72 -42.32
CA SER A 7 46.84 32.50 -42.15
C SER A 7 46.41 32.41 -40.69
N ALA A 8 45.11 32.36 -40.44
CA ALA A 8 44.56 31.96 -39.14
C ALA A 8 44.28 30.46 -39.16
N PHE A 9 45.04 29.71 -38.36
CA PHE A 9 44.87 28.28 -38.10
C PHE A 9 43.57 28.07 -37.29
N PHE A 10 42.58 27.40 -37.85
CA PHE A 10 41.45 26.86 -37.09
C PHE A 10 41.87 25.49 -36.54
N LEU A 11 42.18 25.45 -35.24
CA LEU A 11 42.44 24.21 -34.52
C LEU A 11 41.08 23.59 -34.15
N CYS A 12 40.65 22.60 -34.94
CA CYS A 12 39.46 21.82 -34.65
C CYS A 12 39.82 20.79 -33.56
N CYS A 13 39.54 21.10 -32.30
CA CYS A 13 39.61 20.12 -31.22
C CYS A 13 38.49 19.08 -31.40
N LEU A 14 38.84 17.92 -31.95
CA LEU A 14 38.02 16.71 -31.88
C LEU A 14 38.04 16.22 -30.43
N LEU A 15 36.98 16.51 -29.68
CA LEU A 15 36.72 15.82 -28.42
C LEU A 15 36.28 14.37 -28.74
N PRO A 16 36.83 13.36 -28.06
CA PRO A 16 36.34 11.99 -28.21
C PRO A 16 34.92 11.92 -27.67
N THR A 17 33.95 11.64 -28.54
CA THR A 17 32.63 11.18 -28.15
C THR A 17 32.80 9.82 -27.49
N THR A 18 32.88 9.80 -26.16
CA THR A 18 32.58 8.61 -25.38
C THR A 18 31.14 8.23 -25.70
N ALA A 19 30.97 7.22 -26.56
CA ALA A 19 29.71 6.53 -26.70
C ALA A 19 29.34 6.02 -25.30
N LEU A 20 28.35 6.65 -24.66
CA LEU A 20 27.70 6.10 -23.50
C LEU A 20 27.21 4.71 -23.92
N ALA A 21 27.72 3.67 -23.27
CA ALA A 21 27.17 2.34 -23.42
C ALA A 21 25.66 2.44 -23.13
N GLN A 22 24.83 2.25 -24.16
CA GLN A 22 23.42 2.00 -23.93
C GLN A 22 23.38 0.70 -23.15
N ASN A 23 23.04 0.77 -21.86
CA ASN A 23 22.65 -0.42 -21.12
C ASN A 23 21.52 -1.07 -21.95
N GLU A 24 21.75 -2.28 -22.43
CA GLU A 24 20.72 -3.03 -23.14
C GLU A 24 19.54 -3.17 -22.17
N THR A 25 18.37 -2.70 -22.58
CA THR A 25 17.13 -2.84 -21.82
C THR A 25 16.24 -3.83 -22.55
N VAL A 26 15.44 -4.57 -21.79
CA VAL A 26 14.42 -5.46 -22.33
C VAL A 26 13.05 -4.81 -22.21
N GLU A 27 12.16 -5.11 -23.14
CA GLU A 27 10.76 -4.69 -23.10
C GLU A 27 9.86 -5.92 -23.11
N PHE A 28 8.92 -6.00 -22.16
CA PHE A 28 8.03 -7.16 -22.04
C PHE A 28 6.60 -6.76 -21.63
N PRO A 29 5.58 -7.54 -22.06
CA PRO A 29 4.19 -7.24 -21.73
C PRO A 29 3.86 -7.54 -20.27
N ILE A 30 2.94 -6.75 -19.73
CA ILE A 30 2.37 -6.96 -18.41
C ILE A 30 0.87 -6.66 -18.41
N TRP A 31 0.09 -7.48 -17.72
CA TRP A 31 -1.32 -7.18 -17.43
C TRP A 31 -1.85 -8.08 -16.32
N SER A 32 -2.88 -7.59 -15.63
CA SER A 32 -3.72 -8.38 -14.73
C SER A 32 -5.16 -8.27 -15.22
N ARG A 33 -5.85 -9.40 -15.36
CA ARG A 33 -7.20 -9.48 -15.93
C ARG A 33 -8.06 -10.43 -15.13
N THR A 34 -9.29 -10.01 -14.91
CA THR A 34 -10.33 -10.83 -14.31
C THR A 34 -11.30 -11.26 -15.40
N TYR A 35 -11.72 -12.52 -15.37
CA TYR A 35 -12.66 -13.11 -16.30
C TYR A 35 -13.79 -13.80 -15.55
N ALA A 36 -14.96 -13.85 -16.18
CA ALA A 36 -16.06 -14.71 -15.81
C ALA A 36 -16.49 -15.56 -17.01
N GLY A 37 -16.96 -16.77 -16.76
CA GLY A 37 -17.43 -17.63 -17.83
C GLY A 37 -17.69 -19.05 -17.40
N THR A 38 -17.40 -20.01 -18.27
CA THR A 38 -17.72 -21.42 -18.05
C THR A 38 -16.50 -22.33 -18.19
N LEU A 39 -16.46 -23.34 -17.32
CA LEU A 39 -15.60 -24.51 -17.38
C LEU A 39 -16.50 -25.75 -17.44
N GLY A 40 -16.63 -26.34 -18.63
CA GLY A 40 -17.64 -27.35 -18.90
C GLY A 40 -19.06 -26.79 -18.72
N LYS A 41 -19.79 -27.27 -17.71
CA LYS A 41 -21.14 -26.82 -17.38
C LYS A 41 -21.20 -25.91 -16.14
N LYS A 42 -20.04 -25.56 -15.57
CA LYS A 42 -19.95 -24.78 -14.33
C LYS A 42 -19.51 -23.37 -14.64
N THR A 43 -20.07 -22.40 -13.92
CA THR A 43 -19.62 -21.01 -13.97
C THR A 43 -18.38 -20.84 -13.12
N VAL A 44 -17.42 -20.07 -13.63
CA VAL A 44 -16.16 -19.77 -12.94
C VAL A 44 -15.82 -18.28 -13.03
N GLU A 45 -15.12 -17.80 -12.02
CA GLU A 45 -14.41 -16.51 -12.01
C GLU A 45 -12.91 -16.82 -12.00
N VAL A 46 -12.13 -16.13 -12.82
CA VAL A 46 -10.71 -16.40 -13.06
C VAL A 46 -9.94 -15.09 -12.97
N GLN A 47 -8.88 -15.05 -12.20
CA GLN A 47 -7.92 -13.95 -12.19
C GLN A 47 -6.60 -14.45 -12.77
N LEU A 48 -6.09 -13.77 -13.79
CA LEU A 48 -4.82 -14.09 -14.44
C LEU A 48 -3.93 -12.85 -14.47
N GLU A 49 -2.65 -13.05 -14.20
CA GLU A 49 -1.60 -12.06 -14.32
C GLU A 49 -0.53 -12.58 -15.28
N ARG A 50 -0.11 -11.74 -16.22
CA ARG A 50 0.99 -12.03 -17.14
C ARG A 50 2.14 -11.09 -16.84
N ILE A 51 3.33 -11.66 -16.71
CA ILE A 51 4.60 -10.92 -16.65
C ILE A 51 5.53 -11.57 -17.67
N ALA A 52 5.89 -10.82 -18.72
CA ALA A 52 6.65 -11.33 -19.85
C ALA A 52 5.98 -12.57 -20.48
N ASP A 53 6.64 -13.72 -20.45
CA ASP A 53 6.09 -14.98 -20.97
C ASP A 53 5.50 -15.87 -19.88
N THR A 54 5.57 -15.46 -18.62
CA THR A 54 4.96 -16.17 -17.49
C THR A 54 3.53 -15.69 -17.28
N ILE A 55 2.64 -16.62 -16.98
CA ILE A 55 1.26 -16.33 -16.58
C ILE A 55 0.89 -17.15 -15.36
N SER A 56 0.28 -16.49 -14.39
CA SER A 56 -0.13 -17.08 -13.12
C SER A 56 -1.53 -16.58 -12.74
N GLY A 57 -2.13 -17.18 -11.73
CA GLY A 57 -3.42 -16.71 -11.24
C GLY A 57 -4.17 -17.74 -10.41
N SER A 58 -5.46 -17.51 -10.27
CA SER A 58 -6.36 -18.41 -9.56
C SER A 58 -7.75 -18.39 -10.16
N TYR A 59 -8.57 -19.37 -9.82
CA TYR A 59 -9.97 -19.36 -10.19
C TYR A 59 -10.85 -20.04 -9.13
N CYS A 60 -12.14 -19.77 -9.20
CA CYS A 60 -13.13 -20.38 -8.32
C CYS A 60 -14.41 -20.70 -9.07
N TYR A 61 -15.14 -21.69 -8.57
CA TYR A 61 -16.47 -22.01 -9.09
C TYR A 61 -17.50 -21.09 -8.44
N ALA A 62 -18.25 -20.37 -9.28
CA ALA A 62 -19.23 -19.41 -8.78
C ALA A 62 -20.38 -20.12 -8.03
N PRO A 63 -20.92 -19.53 -6.93
CA PRO A 63 -20.49 -18.26 -6.34
C PRO A 63 -19.18 -18.40 -5.56
N CYS A 64 -18.24 -17.49 -5.81
CA CYS A 64 -16.91 -17.52 -5.21
C CYS A 64 -16.91 -17.01 -3.78
N LYS A 65 -16.73 -17.92 -2.82
CA LYS A 65 -16.56 -17.59 -1.40
C LYS A 65 -15.11 -17.28 -1.08
N ASP A 66 -14.87 -16.35 -0.15
CA ASP A 66 -13.53 -15.90 0.22
C ASP A 66 -12.62 -17.05 0.67
N GLU A 67 -13.15 -18.07 1.36
CA GLU A 67 -12.35 -19.22 1.82
C GLU A 67 -11.85 -20.11 0.67
N THR A 68 -12.50 -20.04 -0.49
CA THR A 68 -12.24 -20.93 -1.63
C THR A 68 -11.74 -20.21 -2.87
N ARG A 69 -11.78 -18.86 -2.88
CA ARG A 69 -11.49 -18.03 -4.05
C ARG A 69 -10.08 -18.26 -4.60
N TYR A 70 -9.13 -18.54 -3.71
CA TYR A 70 -7.72 -18.70 -4.04
C TYR A 70 -7.22 -20.15 -3.88
N THR A 71 -8.09 -21.15 -3.79
CA THR A 71 -7.65 -22.54 -3.56
C THR A 71 -7.10 -23.22 -4.83
N LEU A 72 -7.59 -22.83 -5.99
CA LEU A 72 -7.17 -23.38 -7.28
C LEU A 72 -6.20 -22.41 -7.93
N HIS A 73 -4.93 -22.80 -8.00
CA HIS A 73 -3.86 -21.98 -8.55
C HIS A 73 -3.55 -22.39 -9.98
N LEU A 74 -3.18 -21.40 -10.78
CA LEU A 74 -2.77 -21.56 -12.17
C LEU A 74 -1.37 -20.99 -12.34
N GLN A 75 -0.50 -21.72 -13.03
CA GLN A 75 0.84 -21.24 -13.38
C GLN A 75 1.29 -21.85 -14.71
N GLY A 76 1.93 -21.06 -15.56
CA GLY A 76 2.52 -21.54 -16.79
C GLY A 76 3.00 -20.40 -17.68
N THR A 77 2.86 -20.55 -19.00
CA THR A 77 3.47 -19.64 -19.98
C THR A 77 2.52 -19.21 -21.08
N VAL A 78 2.83 -18.07 -21.71
CA VAL A 78 2.15 -17.54 -22.89
C VAL A 78 3.12 -17.49 -24.06
N THR A 79 2.71 -18.03 -25.20
CA THR A 79 3.43 -17.87 -26.47
C THR A 79 2.47 -17.34 -27.52
N GLY A 80 2.70 -16.09 -27.96
CA GLY A 80 1.73 -15.37 -28.78
C GLY A 80 0.41 -15.18 -28.05
N GLN A 81 -0.66 -15.80 -28.55
CA GLN A 81 -1.99 -15.78 -27.94
C GLN A 81 -2.31 -17.05 -27.14
N VAL A 82 -1.43 -18.06 -27.14
CA VAL A 82 -1.71 -19.35 -26.50
C VAL A 82 -1.11 -19.35 -25.10
N ALA A 83 -1.97 -19.49 -24.08
CA ALA A 83 -1.56 -19.72 -22.70
C ALA A 83 -1.67 -21.20 -22.36
N GLN A 84 -0.63 -21.75 -21.74
CA GLN A 84 -0.59 -23.11 -21.21
C GLN A 84 -0.36 -23.02 -19.70
N LEU A 85 -1.31 -23.50 -18.90
CA LEU A 85 -1.26 -23.41 -17.44
C LEU A 85 -1.39 -24.80 -16.82
N SER A 86 -0.62 -25.07 -15.79
CA SER A 86 -0.86 -26.17 -14.85
C SER A 86 -1.77 -25.69 -13.74
N GLU A 87 -2.73 -26.53 -13.35
CA GLU A 87 -3.62 -26.28 -12.22
C GLU A 87 -3.17 -27.09 -11.00
N THR A 88 -3.18 -26.47 -9.83
CA THR A 88 -2.97 -27.14 -8.54
C THR A 88 -4.08 -26.81 -7.54
N ILE A 89 -4.39 -27.77 -6.67
CA ILE A 89 -5.24 -27.55 -5.49
C ILE A 89 -4.31 -27.38 -4.30
N GLY A 90 -4.30 -26.18 -3.72
CA GLY A 90 -3.29 -25.79 -2.73
C GLY A 90 -1.86 -25.91 -3.27
N VAL A 91 -0.91 -26.28 -2.41
CA VAL A 91 0.53 -26.15 -2.69
C VAL A 91 1.20 -27.33 -3.42
N ALA A 92 0.55 -28.48 -3.65
CA ALA A 92 1.30 -29.68 -4.04
C ALA A 92 0.67 -30.61 -5.11
N ALA A 93 -0.65 -30.67 -5.27
CA ALA A 93 -1.27 -31.67 -6.16
C ALA A 93 -1.68 -31.05 -7.50
N LYS A 94 -1.03 -31.47 -8.60
CA LYS A 94 -1.51 -31.17 -9.96
C LYS A 94 -2.91 -31.74 -10.15
N SER A 95 -3.89 -30.88 -10.41
CA SER A 95 -5.29 -31.25 -10.55
C SER A 95 -5.80 -31.13 -11.99
N GLY A 96 -5.08 -30.44 -12.87
CA GLY A 96 -5.41 -30.35 -14.29
C GLY A 96 -4.44 -29.48 -15.08
N ALA A 97 -4.75 -29.28 -16.36
CA ALA A 97 -4.01 -28.40 -17.25
C ALA A 97 -4.96 -27.61 -18.14
N TRP A 98 -4.69 -26.32 -18.31
CA TRP A 98 -5.46 -25.42 -19.15
C TRP A 98 -4.68 -25.10 -20.42
N THR A 99 -5.39 -25.04 -21.53
CA THR A 99 -4.90 -24.41 -22.76
C THR A 99 -5.91 -23.37 -23.16
N LEU A 100 -5.50 -22.09 -23.20
CA LEU A 100 -6.35 -20.96 -23.56
C LEU A 100 -5.78 -20.26 -24.79
N ILE A 101 -6.66 -19.76 -25.64
CA ILE A 101 -6.39 -18.76 -26.67
C ILE A 101 -6.91 -17.44 -26.12
N LEU A 102 -5.99 -16.53 -25.83
CA LEU A 102 -6.23 -15.19 -25.33
C LEU A 102 -6.51 -14.24 -26.49
N THR A 103 -7.59 -13.49 -26.37
CA THR A 103 -8.00 -12.46 -27.33
C THR A 103 -8.41 -11.20 -26.57
N ASP A 104 -8.66 -10.10 -27.28
CA ASP A 104 -9.13 -8.87 -26.66
C ASP A 104 -10.48 -9.11 -25.98
N GLY A 105 -10.52 -8.99 -24.65
CA GLY A 105 -11.73 -9.15 -23.83
C GLY A 105 -12.25 -10.58 -23.68
N SER A 106 -11.59 -11.61 -24.23
CA SER A 106 -12.06 -13.00 -24.08
C SER A 106 -10.95 -14.05 -24.11
N ALA A 107 -11.19 -15.19 -23.49
CA ALA A 107 -10.32 -16.35 -23.57
C ALA A 107 -11.15 -17.61 -23.84
N LYS A 108 -10.68 -18.46 -24.77
CA LYS A 108 -11.36 -19.72 -25.12
C LYS A 108 -10.38 -20.87 -25.13
N GLY A 109 -10.82 -22.04 -24.71
CA GLY A 109 -9.90 -23.15 -24.62
C GLY A 109 -10.48 -24.40 -23.99
N ALA A 110 -9.63 -25.16 -23.31
CA ALA A 110 -10.03 -26.36 -22.63
C ALA A 110 -9.16 -26.65 -21.40
N TRP A 111 -9.79 -27.29 -20.42
CA TRP A 111 -9.16 -27.95 -19.30
C TRP A 111 -9.06 -29.44 -19.54
N LYS A 112 -7.95 -30.04 -19.13
CA LYS A 112 -7.70 -31.49 -19.19
C LYS A 112 -7.40 -32.03 -17.79
N SER A 113 -7.96 -33.20 -17.47
CA SER A 113 -7.56 -33.95 -16.27
C SER A 113 -6.10 -34.39 -16.33
N PRO A 114 -5.46 -34.70 -15.19
CA PRO A 114 -4.06 -35.14 -15.15
C PRO A 114 -3.79 -36.39 -16.00
N ASP A 115 -4.79 -37.28 -16.13
CA ASP A 115 -4.74 -38.48 -16.97
C ASP A 115 -5.21 -38.24 -18.42
N ALA A 116 -5.52 -37.00 -18.78
CA ALA A 116 -6.05 -36.54 -20.06
C ALA A 116 -7.36 -37.20 -20.53
N LYS A 117 -8.04 -38.00 -19.69
CA LYS A 117 -9.31 -38.66 -20.07
C LYS A 117 -10.50 -37.71 -20.12
N ARG A 118 -10.45 -36.62 -19.35
CA ARG A 118 -11.55 -35.65 -19.27
C ARG A 118 -11.19 -34.34 -19.96
N VAL A 119 -11.91 -34.13 -21.05
CA VAL A 119 -12.13 -32.94 -21.89
C VAL A 119 -13.11 -31.89 -21.35
N LEU A 120 -12.75 -30.73 -20.77
CA LEU A 120 -13.75 -29.69 -20.47
C LEU A 120 -13.53 -28.42 -21.29
N PRO A 121 -14.50 -27.97 -22.11
CA PRO A 121 -14.38 -26.73 -22.86
C PRO A 121 -14.46 -25.51 -21.92
N MET A 122 -13.85 -24.42 -22.35
CA MET A 122 -13.76 -23.17 -21.62
C MET A 122 -14.09 -21.98 -22.50
N VAL A 123 -14.94 -21.10 -21.99
CA VAL A 123 -15.26 -19.81 -22.60
C VAL A 123 -15.33 -18.78 -21.49
N LEU A 124 -14.45 -17.80 -21.55
CA LEU A 124 -14.26 -16.75 -20.57
C LEU A 124 -14.38 -15.38 -21.24
N SER A 125 -15.00 -14.44 -20.54
CA SER A 125 -15.12 -13.04 -20.93
C SER A 125 -14.54 -12.18 -19.83
N GLU A 126 -13.74 -11.19 -20.21
CA GLU A 126 -13.12 -10.27 -19.26
C GLU A 126 -14.22 -9.49 -18.53
N THR A 127 -14.07 -9.34 -17.21
CA THR A 127 -14.99 -8.60 -16.36
C THR A 127 -14.37 -7.25 -16.03
N GLY A 128 -15.04 -6.17 -16.44
CA GLY A 128 -14.51 -4.82 -16.33
C GLY A 128 -14.10 -4.25 -17.69
N THR A 129 -13.78 -2.97 -17.69
CA THR A 129 -13.30 -2.26 -18.88
C THR A 129 -11.80 -2.05 -18.70
N PRO A 130 -10.93 -2.87 -19.31
CA PRO A 130 -9.51 -2.62 -19.22
C PRO A 130 -9.18 -1.27 -19.86
N PRO A 131 -8.14 -0.57 -19.38
CA PRO A 131 -7.68 0.65 -20.01
C PRO A 131 -7.31 0.38 -21.48
N PRO A 132 -7.48 1.34 -22.39
CA PRO A 132 -7.32 1.14 -23.84
C PRO A 132 -5.85 1.10 -24.29
N TYR A 133 -4.98 0.48 -23.49
CA TYR A 133 -3.54 0.41 -23.68
C TYR A 133 -3.04 -1.04 -23.56
N ASP A 134 -2.15 -1.44 -24.47
CA ASP A 134 -1.21 -2.55 -24.25
C ASP A 134 -0.02 -1.98 -23.45
N ILE A 135 0.25 -2.59 -22.28
CA ILE A 135 1.22 -2.07 -21.32
C ILE A 135 2.44 -2.96 -21.35
N ARG A 136 3.60 -2.32 -21.45
CA ARG A 136 4.88 -3.00 -21.43
C ARG A 136 5.83 -2.30 -20.47
N LEU A 137 6.64 -3.09 -19.78
CA LEU A 137 7.68 -2.57 -18.93
C LEU A 137 9.00 -2.61 -19.68
N VAL A 138 9.82 -1.57 -19.49
CA VAL A 138 11.21 -1.56 -19.91
C VAL A 138 12.07 -1.72 -18.67
N ALA A 139 12.91 -2.75 -18.65
CA ALA A 139 13.76 -3.07 -17.50
C ALA A 139 15.19 -3.39 -17.93
N ASP A 140 16.11 -3.47 -16.98
CA ASP A 140 17.50 -3.87 -17.21
C ASP A 140 17.64 -5.34 -17.66
N THR A 141 16.75 -6.23 -17.21
CA THR A 141 16.73 -7.64 -17.58
C THR A 141 15.32 -8.23 -17.53
N LEU A 142 15.11 -9.41 -18.13
CA LEU A 142 13.84 -10.13 -18.01
C LEU A 142 13.65 -10.63 -16.57
N PRO A 143 12.42 -10.64 -16.05
CA PRO A 143 12.14 -11.28 -14.77
C PRO A 143 12.44 -12.77 -14.85
N ASP A 144 13.08 -13.30 -13.81
CA ASP A 144 13.27 -14.72 -13.64
C ASP A 144 11.91 -15.42 -13.45
N ALA A 145 11.75 -16.56 -14.11
CA ALA A 145 10.54 -17.39 -13.99
C ALA A 145 10.59 -18.38 -12.81
N ASP A 146 11.69 -18.39 -12.05
CA ASP A 146 11.89 -19.31 -10.93
C ASP A 146 11.34 -18.74 -9.61
N ASN A 147 10.82 -19.62 -8.76
CA ASN A 147 10.21 -19.27 -7.48
C ASN A 147 11.24 -19.04 -6.37
N SER A 148 12.50 -18.73 -6.72
CA SER A 148 13.62 -18.58 -5.79
C SER A 148 13.67 -17.21 -5.07
N CYS A 149 12.66 -16.35 -5.28
CA CYS A 149 12.63 -14.96 -4.82
C CYS A 149 13.97 -14.24 -5.13
N PRO A 150 14.35 -14.13 -6.42
CA PRO A 150 15.52 -13.35 -6.79
C PRO A 150 15.24 -11.85 -6.65
N THR A 151 16.30 -11.03 -6.60
CA THR A 151 16.16 -9.58 -6.77
C THR A 151 15.56 -9.31 -8.16
N PRO A 152 14.35 -8.72 -8.25
CA PRO A 152 13.72 -8.44 -9.52
C PRO A 152 14.51 -7.40 -10.34
N PRO A 153 14.37 -7.43 -11.68
CA PRO A 153 14.96 -6.41 -12.53
C PRO A 153 14.42 -5.01 -12.19
N MET A 154 15.25 -3.99 -12.38
CA MET A 154 14.85 -2.60 -12.22
C MET A 154 14.03 -2.16 -13.43
N VAL A 155 12.80 -1.71 -13.20
CA VAL A 155 11.93 -1.13 -14.23
C VAL A 155 12.26 0.35 -14.37
N HIS A 156 12.55 0.76 -15.59
CA HIS A 156 12.91 2.14 -15.95
C HIS A 156 11.78 2.92 -16.62
N GLN A 157 10.86 2.21 -17.31
CA GLN A 157 9.73 2.83 -17.98
C GLN A 157 8.49 1.94 -18.00
N ILE A 158 7.33 2.58 -17.93
CA ILE A 158 6.06 2.01 -18.38
C ILE A 158 5.77 2.56 -19.78
N ARG A 159 5.67 1.68 -20.77
CA ARG A 159 5.32 2.03 -22.15
C ARG A 159 3.88 1.66 -22.43
N LEU A 160 3.14 2.65 -22.91
CA LEU A 160 1.73 2.53 -23.27
C LEU A 160 1.60 2.48 -24.78
N TYR A 161 0.98 1.42 -25.28
CA TYR A 161 0.73 1.21 -26.69
C TYR A 161 -0.77 1.25 -26.98
N ARG A 162 -1.17 1.94 -28.06
CA ARG A 162 -2.55 1.91 -28.57
C ARG A 162 -2.53 1.38 -29.99
N LYS A 163 -3.22 0.26 -30.23
CA LYS A 163 -3.24 -0.43 -31.54
C LYS A 163 -1.83 -0.70 -32.08
N GLY A 164 -0.92 -1.14 -31.21
CA GLY A 164 0.47 -1.47 -31.54
C GLY A 164 1.41 -0.27 -31.74
N LYS A 165 0.94 0.97 -31.57
CA LYS A 165 1.79 2.18 -31.63
C LYS A 165 2.07 2.69 -30.23
N LEU A 166 3.35 2.97 -29.93
CA LEU A 166 3.74 3.63 -28.69
C LEU A 166 3.09 5.02 -28.64
N VAL A 167 2.29 5.26 -27.62
CA VAL A 167 1.63 6.56 -27.40
C VAL A 167 2.26 7.34 -26.25
N GLN A 168 2.88 6.66 -25.28
CA GLN A 168 3.57 7.31 -24.18
C GLN A 168 4.58 6.37 -23.52
N ALA A 169 5.66 6.95 -22.99
CA ALA A 169 6.60 6.28 -22.10
C ALA A 169 6.71 7.09 -20.81
N LEU A 170 6.47 6.44 -19.67
CA LEU A 170 6.44 7.03 -18.34
C LEU A 170 7.69 6.56 -17.58
N PRO A 171 8.61 7.46 -17.18
CA PRO A 171 9.84 7.08 -16.50
C PRO A 171 9.56 6.65 -15.06
N THR A 172 10.23 5.62 -14.57
CA THR A 172 10.11 5.14 -13.18
C THR A 172 11.44 4.54 -12.72
N GLU A 173 11.63 4.40 -11.42
CA GLU A 173 12.68 3.58 -10.83
C GLU A 173 12.02 2.56 -9.88
N SER A 174 11.43 1.54 -10.48
CA SER A 174 10.64 0.54 -9.76
C SER A 174 11.37 -0.80 -9.65
N GLN A 175 11.65 -1.23 -8.42
CA GLN A 175 12.21 -2.54 -8.12
C GLN A 175 11.49 -3.19 -6.93
N GLY A 176 10.90 -4.36 -7.17
CA GLY A 176 10.30 -5.17 -6.11
C GLY A 176 11.34 -6.00 -5.33
N THR A 177 10.88 -6.94 -4.51
CA THR A 177 11.75 -7.76 -3.64
C THR A 177 11.86 -9.23 -4.03
N CYS A 178 10.77 -9.85 -4.49
CA CYS A 178 10.76 -11.22 -5.05
C CYS A 178 10.17 -11.27 -6.47
N SER A 179 9.40 -10.26 -6.85
CA SER A 179 8.77 -10.09 -8.15
C SER A 179 8.75 -8.61 -8.50
N ILE A 180 8.63 -8.30 -9.79
CA ILE A 180 8.46 -6.92 -10.25
C ILE A 180 7.13 -6.36 -9.73
N PHE A 181 7.07 -5.06 -9.45
CA PHE A 181 5.80 -4.38 -9.22
C PHE A 181 5.02 -4.18 -10.50
N THR A 182 3.73 -4.47 -10.47
CA THR A 182 2.85 -4.29 -11.61
C THR A 182 2.20 -2.90 -11.57
N PRO A 183 2.09 -2.19 -12.69
CA PRO A 183 1.31 -0.96 -12.74
C PRO A 183 -0.15 -1.20 -12.35
N GLN A 184 -0.75 -0.22 -11.67
CA GLN A 184 -2.14 -0.24 -11.23
C GLN A 184 -2.90 0.93 -11.84
N PHE A 185 -4.18 0.71 -12.12
CA PHE A 185 -5.11 1.74 -12.57
C PHE A 185 -6.12 2.04 -11.49
N VAL A 186 -6.21 3.31 -11.13
CA VAL A 186 -7.12 3.82 -10.11
C VAL A 186 -7.45 5.26 -10.45
N ASP A 187 -8.66 5.71 -10.18
CA ASP A 187 -9.05 7.11 -10.31
C ASP A 187 -8.58 7.85 -9.03
N MET A 188 -7.44 8.53 -9.11
CA MET A 188 -6.74 9.12 -7.95
C MET A 188 -7.28 10.51 -7.60
N ASN A 189 -7.82 11.21 -8.59
CA ASN A 189 -8.34 12.56 -8.45
C ASN A 189 -9.88 12.64 -8.46
N PHE A 190 -10.53 11.48 -8.60
CA PHE A 190 -11.99 11.28 -8.61
C PHE A 190 -12.70 11.98 -9.78
N ASP A 191 -12.05 12.08 -10.93
CA ASP A 191 -12.60 12.73 -12.13
C ASP A 191 -13.32 11.76 -13.09
N GLY A 192 -13.34 10.47 -12.75
CA GLY A 192 -13.94 9.40 -13.55
C GLY A 192 -13.01 8.79 -14.61
N HIS A 193 -11.75 9.26 -14.70
CA HIS A 193 -10.73 8.68 -15.54
C HIS A 193 -9.74 7.84 -14.72
N LEU A 194 -9.25 6.75 -15.31
CA LEU A 194 -8.25 5.91 -14.65
C LEU A 194 -6.87 6.53 -14.81
N ASP A 195 -6.23 6.81 -13.66
CA ASP A 195 -4.83 7.20 -13.53
C ASP A 195 -3.93 5.97 -13.44
N LEU A 196 -2.61 6.17 -13.40
CA LEU A 196 -1.62 5.09 -13.37
C LEU A 196 -0.66 5.26 -12.21
N MET A 197 -0.41 4.20 -11.45
CA MET A 197 0.64 4.16 -10.42
C MET A 197 1.49 2.89 -10.49
N ILE A 198 2.72 2.98 -9.97
CA ILE A 198 3.59 1.83 -9.73
C ILE A 198 4.40 2.07 -8.45
N ALA A 199 4.55 1.04 -7.63
CA ALA A 199 5.41 1.13 -6.43
C ALA A 199 6.88 1.23 -6.85
N GLN A 200 7.66 2.07 -6.18
CA GLN A 200 9.08 2.23 -6.48
C GLN A 200 9.93 1.16 -5.78
N THR A 201 9.67 0.91 -4.49
CA THR A 201 10.45 -0.06 -3.68
C THR A 201 9.61 -0.56 -2.51
N LEU A 202 9.90 -1.77 -2.00
CA LEU A 202 9.28 -2.29 -0.78
C LEU A 202 10.22 -2.08 0.43
N PRO A 203 10.03 -1.01 1.22
CA PRO A 203 10.79 -0.85 2.46
C PRO A 203 10.38 -1.91 3.50
N ALA A 204 11.12 -1.99 4.61
CA ALA A 204 10.79 -2.89 5.71
C ALA A 204 9.45 -2.55 6.42
N GLY A 205 8.84 -1.41 6.09
CA GLY A 205 7.57 -0.94 6.64
C GLY A 205 6.50 -0.67 5.60
N PRO A 206 5.30 -0.30 6.08
CA PRO A 206 4.14 -0.09 5.23
C PRO A 206 4.23 1.19 4.39
N ASN A 207 5.27 2.00 4.53
CA ASN A 207 5.40 3.30 3.85
C ASN A 207 5.99 3.10 2.44
N ILE A 208 5.26 2.47 1.52
CA ILE A 208 5.74 2.18 0.16
C ILE A 208 5.62 3.46 -0.69
N PRO A 209 6.70 3.98 -1.28
CA PRO A 209 6.60 5.11 -2.20
C PRO A 209 6.15 4.67 -3.61
N TYR A 210 5.48 5.57 -4.33
CA TYR A 210 4.91 5.30 -5.66
C TYR A 210 5.25 6.41 -6.65
N ASP A 211 5.52 6.02 -7.90
CA ASP A 211 5.38 6.92 -9.04
C ASP A 211 3.91 6.93 -9.48
N MET A 212 3.35 8.12 -9.68
CA MET A 212 1.94 8.30 -10.01
C MET A 212 1.76 9.31 -11.14
N TRP A 213 0.87 9.00 -12.08
CA TRP A 213 0.50 9.88 -13.18
C TRP A 213 -1.00 9.97 -13.34
N LEU A 214 -1.51 11.20 -13.35
CA LEU A 214 -2.90 11.51 -13.61
C LEU A 214 -3.18 11.52 -15.10
N PHE A 215 -4.33 11.01 -15.52
CA PHE A 215 -4.76 11.08 -16.90
C PHE A 215 -5.35 12.47 -17.21
N ASP A 216 -4.78 13.17 -18.17
CA ASP A 216 -5.36 14.40 -18.71
C ASP A 216 -6.27 14.05 -19.91
N PRO A 217 -7.60 14.17 -19.78
CA PRO A 217 -8.54 13.83 -20.86
C PRO A 217 -8.47 14.81 -22.04
N ALA A 218 -7.96 16.04 -21.84
CA ALA A 218 -7.84 17.02 -22.92
C ALA A 218 -6.70 16.65 -23.89
N THR A 219 -5.58 16.17 -23.35
CA THR A 219 -4.42 15.74 -24.13
C THR A 219 -4.40 14.24 -24.42
N GLN A 220 -5.23 13.46 -23.71
CA GLN A 220 -5.24 11.99 -23.72
C GLN A 220 -3.89 11.37 -23.32
N THR A 221 -3.19 12.01 -22.38
CA THR A 221 -1.88 11.59 -21.90
C THR A 221 -1.84 11.57 -20.38
N PHE A 222 -0.95 10.74 -19.84
CA PHE A 222 -0.67 10.72 -18.41
C PHE A 222 0.33 11.83 -18.06
N VAL A 223 0.06 12.61 -17.03
CA VAL A 223 0.92 13.68 -16.51
C VAL A 223 1.33 13.34 -15.08
N THR A 224 2.57 13.64 -14.70
CA THR A 224 3.05 13.37 -13.34
C THR A 224 2.12 14.00 -12.30
N ALA A 225 1.75 13.20 -11.30
CA ALA A 225 0.93 13.67 -10.18
C ALA A 225 1.62 14.82 -9.42
N PRO A 226 0.86 15.69 -8.74
CA PRO A 226 1.44 16.74 -7.92
C PRO A 226 2.26 16.14 -6.75
N ALA A 227 3.26 16.89 -6.29
CA ALA A 227 4.09 16.49 -5.14
C ALA A 227 3.24 16.13 -3.90
N SER A 228 2.14 16.85 -3.68
CA SER A 228 1.20 16.58 -2.58
C SER A 228 0.63 15.16 -2.58
N LEU A 229 0.54 14.50 -3.74
CA LEU A 229 0.18 13.08 -3.85
C LEU A 229 1.43 12.18 -3.84
N LEU A 230 2.51 12.55 -4.54
CA LEU A 230 3.74 11.74 -4.59
C LEU A 230 4.42 11.57 -3.23
N ASP A 231 4.25 12.53 -2.31
CA ASP A 231 4.80 12.46 -0.95
C ASP A 231 4.00 11.50 -0.04
N VAL A 232 2.79 11.07 -0.45
CA VAL A 232 1.97 10.11 0.30
C VAL A 232 2.46 8.69 0.01
N THR A 233 3.03 8.06 1.02
CA THR A 233 3.42 6.63 0.94
C THR A 233 2.21 5.73 1.16
N SER A 234 2.12 4.64 0.40
CA SER A 234 1.02 3.67 0.39
C SER A 234 -0.37 4.32 0.36
N PRO A 235 -0.64 5.16 -0.66
CA PRO A 235 -1.93 5.81 -0.78
C PRO A 235 -3.01 4.79 -1.14
N GLU A 236 -4.15 4.92 -0.48
CA GLU A 236 -5.39 4.22 -0.75
C GLU A 236 -6.45 5.23 -1.21
N PHE A 237 -7.28 4.84 -2.17
CA PHE A 237 -8.22 5.73 -2.85
C PHE A 237 -9.66 5.30 -2.57
N ASP A 238 -10.37 6.10 -1.77
CA ASP A 238 -11.78 5.90 -1.45
C ASP A 238 -12.65 6.72 -2.41
N ALA A 239 -13.15 6.04 -3.44
CA ALA A 239 -14.04 6.64 -4.44
C ALA A 239 -15.43 6.99 -3.89
N GLU A 240 -15.91 6.34 -2.82
CA GLU A 240 -17.22 6.64 -2.22
C GLU A 240 -17.19 7.98 -1.49
N HIS A 241 -16.11 8.24 -0.76
CA HIS A 241 -15.93 9.46 0.04
C HIS A 241 -15.07 10.53 -0.65
N HIS A 242 -14.51 10.24 -1.82
CA HIS A 242 -13.53 11.06 -2.55
C HIS A 242 -12.34 11.46 -1.65
N LYS A 243 -11.72 10.47 -1.02
CA LYS A 243 -10.60 10.65 -0.11
C LYS A 243 -9.39 9.84 -0.56
N VAL A 244 -8.23 10.44 -0.39
CA VAL A 244 -6.97 9.69 -0.37
C VAL A 244 -6.57 9.53 1.08
N TRP A 245 -6.12 8.36 1.47
CA TRP A 245 -5.63 8.14 2.82
C TRP A 245 -4.43 7.20 2.80
N ASN A 246 -3.64 7.20 3.87
CA ASN A 246 -2.60 6.21 4.04
C ASN A 246 -2.47 5.78 5.49
N PHE A 247 -1.99 4.57 5.68
CA PHE A 247 -1.44 4.12 6.96
C PHE A 247 0.08 4.28 6.92
N TRP A 248 0.65 4.91 7.92
CA TRP A 248 2.10 5.10 8.03
C TRP A 248 2.65 4.53 9.33
N ARG A 249 3.94 4.18 9.30
CA ARG A 249 4.71 3.72 10.46
C ARG A 249 6.02 4.50 10.59
N GLY A 250 6.19 5.19 11.72
CA GLY A 250 7.43 5.85 12.12
C GLY A 250 8.39 4.91 12.85
N SER A 251 7.88 4.01 13.69
CA SER A 251 8.70 3.04 14.46
C SER A 251 7.92 1.76 14.81
N CYS A 252 8.49 0.86 15.64
CA CYS A 252 7.78 -0.35 16.09
C CYS A 252 6.47 -0.03 16.84
N CYS A 253 6.46 1.09 17.56
CA CYS A 253 5.34 1.52 18.39
C CYS A 253 4.92 2.95 18.01
N ASP A 254 5.13 3.36 16.75
CA ASP A 254 4.66 4.65 16.24
C ASP A 254 4.09 4.50 14.84
N HIS A 255 2.78 4.70 14.74
CA HIS A 255 1.97 4.46 13.54
C HIS A 255 0.81 5.43 13.53
N GLY A 256 0.31 5.75 12.34
CA GLY A 256 -0.81 6.67 12.19
C GLY A 256 -1.49 6.54 10.85
N ILE A 257 -2.47 7.43 10.65
CA ILE A 257 -3.21 7.55 9.40
C ILE A 257 -3.33 9.02 9.07
N ASP A 258 -3.10 9.36 7.81
CA ASP A 258 -3.44 10.65 7.26
C ASP A 258 -4.56 10.50 6.23
N VAL A 259 -5.46 11.47 6.20
CA VAL A 259 -6.61 11.54 5.28
C VAL A 259 -6.55 12.88 4.57
N PHE A 260 -6.74 12.85 3.27
CA PHE A 260 -6.62 13.97 2.37
C PHE A 260 -7.87 14.09 1.48
N THR A 261 -8.13 15.31 1.02
CA THR A 261 -9.16 15.57 0.01
C THR A 261 -8.51 16.14 -1.24
N TRP A 262 -8.96 15.70 -2.41
CA TRP A 262 -8.55 16.28 -3.68
C TRP A 262 -9.23 17.63 -3.93
N LYS A 263 -8.47 18.71 -4.06
CA LYS A 263 -8.97 20.06 -4.33
C LYS A 263 -8.00 20.82 -5.22
N ASN A 264 -8.53 21.49 -6.25
CA ASN A 264 -7.76 22.37 -7.14
C ASN A 264 -6.50 21.69 -7.71
N GLY A 265 -6.59 20.40 -8.04
CA GLY A 265 -5.47 19.63 -8.61
C GLY A 265 -4.38 19.25 -7.61
N ASN A 266 -4.66 19.29 -6.30
CA ASN A 266 -3.73 18.88 -5.25
C ASN A 266 -4.45 18.12 -4.13
N LEU A 267 -3.68 17.40 -3.30
CA LEU A 267 -4.15 16.93 -2.01
C LEU A 267 -4.05 18.03 -0.95
N GLU A 268 -5.14 18.22 -0.22
CA GLU A 268 -5.19 19.01 1.01
C GLU A 268 -5.41 18.08 2.21
N PRO A 269 -4.67 18.26 3.32
CA PRO A 269 -4.93 17.53 4.56
C PRO A 269 -6.37 17.75 5.04
N ASP A 270 -7.05 16.65 5.37
CA ASP A 270 -8.41 16.62 5.89
C ASP A 270 -8.46 16.13 7.34
N GLY A 271 -7.57 15.21 7.71
CA GLY A 271 -7.39 14.77 9.08
C GLY A 271 -6.16 13.89 9.25
N SER A 272 -5.65 13.82 10.48
CA SER A 272 -4.58 12.88 10.84
C SER A 272 -4.87 12.28 12.21
N GLY A 273 -4.35 11.08 12.43
CA GLY A 273 -4.38 10.40 13.70
C GLY A 273 -3.10 9.63 13.92
N GLU A 274 -2.67 9.57 15.18
CA GLU A 274 -1.49 8.84 15.61
C GLU A 274 -1.86 7.90 16.74
N SER A 275 -1.15 6.79 16.83
CA SER A 275 -1.28 5.87 17.94
C SER A 275 -0.80 6.49 19.25
N TYR A 276 -1.33 6.00 20.37
CA TYR A 276 -0.93 6.46 21.70
C TYR A 276 -1.15 5.35 22.73
N VAL A 277 -0.67 5.57 23.95
CA VAL A 277 -0.84 4.63 25.06
C VAL A 277 -1.86 5.20 26.05
N MET A 278 -3.00 4.53 26.18
CA MET A 278 -4.04 4.88 27.13
C MET A 278 -3.85 4.15 28.45
N PRO A 279 -3.57 4.86 29.56
CA PRO A 279 -3.45 4.24 30.88
C PRO A 279 -4.83 3.95 31.49
N VAL A 280 -5.07 2.70 31.89
CA VAL A 280 -6.31 2.24 32.53
C VAL A 280 -5.97 1.53 33.85
N ARG A 281 -6.71 1.85 34.91
CA ARG A 281 -6.53 1.20 36.22
C ARG A 281 -7.79 0.46 36.64
N VAL A 282 -7.62 -0.83 36.98
CA VAL A 282 -8.70 -1.69 37.51
C VAL A 282 -8.26 -2.26 38.85
N GLY A 283 -8.90 -1.82 39.93
CA GLY A 283 -8.46 -2.14 41.29
C GLY A 283 -7.06 -1.59 41.55
N THR A 284 -6.08 -2.47 41.75
CA THR A 284 -4.66 -2.14 41.95
C THR A 284 -3.80 -2.44 40.73
N THR A 285 -4.39 -2.87 39.62
CA THR A 285 -3.67 -3.25 38.41
C THR A 285 -3.72 -2.13 37.38
N ASP A 286 -2.55 -1.80 36.86
CA ASP A 286 -2.36 -0.79 35.82
C ASP A 286 -2.21 -1.49 34.47
N TYR A 287 -2.88 -0.95 33.46
CA TYR A 287 -2.84 -1.42 32.09
C TYR A 287 -2.46 -0.26 31.17
N TYR A 288 -1.60 -0.53 30.22
CA TYR A 288 -1.15 0.42 29.20
C TYR A 288 -1.68 -0.04 27.84
N CYS A 289 -2.81 0.53 27.42
CA CYS A 289 -3.50 0.13 26.19
C CYS A 289 -2.94 0.88 25.00
N TYR A 290 -2.35 0.16 24.05
CA TYR A 290 -1.97 0.73 22.77
C TYR A 290 -3.22 0.99 21.92
N VAL A 291 -3.52 2.27 21.68
CA VAL A 291 -4.67 2.70 20.88
C VAL A 291 -4.17 3.11 19.49
N THR A 292 -4.75 2.53 18.45
CA THR A 292 -4.40 2.85 17.05
C THR A 292 -5.54 3.59 16.35
N PRO A 293 -5.24 4.61 15.53
CA PRO A 293 -6.22 5.18 14.63
C PRO A 293 -6.61 4.17 13.55
N ALA A 294 -7.78 4.36 12.95
CA ALA A 294 -8.29 3.63 11.81
C ALA A 294 -8.96 4.58 10.82
N TYR A 295 -8.94 4.23 9.53
CA TYR A 295 -9.76 4.89 8.53
C TYR A 295 -11.17 4.29 8.57
N VAL A 296 -12.17 5.11 8.86
CA VAL A 296 -13.57 4.69 9.02
C VAL A 296 -14.47 5.70 8.33
N ASP A 297 -15.24 5.26 7.35
CA ASP A 297 -16.26 6.05 6.63
C ASP A 297 -15.73 7.44 6.18
N GLY A 298 -14.61 7.47 5.47
CA GLY A 298 -14.06 8.70 4.93
C GLY A 298 -13.20 9.53 5.90
N ARG A 299 -12.94 9.06 7.13
CA ARG A 299 -12.37 9.88 8.23
C ARG A 299 -11.41 9.09 9.12
N VAL A 300 -10.64 9.84 9.92
CA VAL A 300 -9.86 9.28 11.04
C VAL A 300 -10.80 8.92 12.19
N GLY A 301 -10.72 7.69 12.66
CA GLY A 301 -11.43 7.18 13.83
C GLY A 301 -10.51 6.44 14.79
N TYR A 302 -11.01 6.17 16.00
CA TYR A 302 -10.30 5.40 17.04
C TYR A 302 -11.25 4.35 17.61
N PRO A 303 -11.22 3.10 17.08
CA PRO A 303 -12.15 2.05 17.51
C PRO A 303 -12.08 1.73 19.01
N ASP A 304 -10.89 1.87 19.60
CA ASP A 304 -10.59 1.56 21.00
C ASP A 304 -10.49 2.82 21.90
N ALA A 305 -10.96 3.98 21.42
CA ALA A 305 -10.93 5.23 22.17
C ALA A 305 -11.68 5.18 23.52
N ALA A 306 -11.23 6.00 24.47
CA ALA A 306 -12.03 6.35 25.63
C ALA A 306 -13.21 7.25 25.23
N ILE A 307 -14.44 6.83 25.51
CA ILE A 307 -15.66 7.54 25.13
C ILE A 307 -16.38 8.08 26.38
N LYS A 308 -16.67 9.38 26.39
CA LYS A 308 -17.52 10.00 27.41
C LYS A 308 -18.99 9.71 27.14
N ASP A 309 -19.66 9.07 28.10
CA ASP A 309 -21.10 8.82 28.02
C ASP A 309 -21.94 10.06 28.43
N ALA A 310 -23.27 9.94 28.30
CA ALA A 310 -24.19 11.02 28.63
C ALA A 310 -24.19 11.43 30.12
N SER A 311 -23.71 10.56 31.01
CA SER A 311 -23.52 10.86 32.44
C SER A 311 -22.19 11.56 32.73
N GLY A 312 -21.32 11.65 31.73
CA GLY A 312 -19.97 12.20 31.86
C GLY A 312 -18.91 11.16 32.24
N LYS A 313 -19.27 9.88 32.30
CA LYS A 313 -18.35 8.79 32.62
C LYS A 313 -17.49 8.45 31.41
N VAL A 314 -16.19 8.25 31.63
CA VAL A 314 -15.23 7.85 30.60
C VAL A 314 -15.22 6.33 30.47
N LEU A 315 -15.74 5.80 29.37
CA LEU A 315 -15.82 4.38 29.07
C LEU A 315 -14.64 3.96 28.21
N VAL A 316 -13.99 2.84 28.56
CA VAL A 316 -12.95 2.19 27.77
C VAL A 316 -13.41 0.80 27.36
N ARG A 317 -12.69 0.16 26.44
CA ARG A 317 -12.98 -1.23 26.04
C ARG A 317 -13.01 -2.16 27.26
N GLY A 318 -13.98 -3.08 27.29
CA GLY A 318 -14.21 -3.95 28.44
C GLY A 318 -13.19 -5.09 28.58
N ASP A 319 -12.61 -5.55 27.47
CA ASP A 319 -11.55 -6.55 27.49
C ASP A 319 -10.17 -5.88 27.45
N LEU A 320 -9.48 -5.89 28.58
CA LEU A 320 -8.11 -5.39 28.71
C LEU A 320 -7.06 -6.47 28.44
N LYS A 321 -7.45 -7.70 28.09
CA LYS A 321 -6.51 -8.76 27.75
C LYS A 321 -5.68 -8.36 26.53
N GLY A 322 -4.35 -8.46 26.66
CA GLY A 322 -3.41 -8.03 25.61
C GLY A 322 -3.21 -6.51 25.52
N CYS A 323 -3.92 -5.71 26.33
CA CYS A 323 -3.56 -4.32 26.60
C CYS A 323 -2.58 -4.34 27.78
N ASP A 324 -1.29 -4.36 27.49
CA ASP A 324 -0.25 -3.93 28.43
C ASP A 324 1.09 -3.84 27.71
N VAL A 325 1.41 -2.64 27.24
CA VAL A 325 2.74 -2.34 26.68
C VAL A 325 3.72 -1.82 27.74
N GLY A 326 3.28 -1.76 29.01
CA GLY A 326 4.03 -1.19 30.12
C GLY A 326 4.20 0.33 30.07
N PRO A 327 4.75 0.92 31.14
CA PRO A 327 4.98 2.36 31.30
C PRO A 327 6.21 2.89 30.54
N TYR A 328 6.59 2.28 29.42
CA TYR A 328 7.85 2.58 28.74
C TYR A 328 7.74 3.64 27.63
N MET A 329 6.52 4.07 27.31
CA MET A 329 6.21 5.08 26.28
C MET A 329 5.49 6.28 26.89
N LEU A 330 6.09 6.89 27.92
CA LEU A 330 5.46 7.96 28.71
C LEU A 330 5.17 9.21 27.87
N GLU A 331 6.00 9.50 26.88
CA GLU A 331 5.85 10.59 25.93
C GLU A 331 4.61 10.45 25.03
N ARG A 332 4.11 9.22 24.86
CA ARG A 332 2.88 8.91 24.11
C ARG A 332 1.74 8.48 25.03
N THR A 333 1.97 8.49 26.35
CA THR A 333 0.96 8.08 27.32
C THR A 333 0.01 9.25 27.59
N ARG A 334 -1.27 9.05 27.23
CA ARG A 334 -2.32 10.05 27.40
C ARG A 334 -3.70 9.41 27.42
N VAL A 335 -4.67 10.13 27.96
CA VAL A 335 -6.10 9.81 27.80
C VAL A 335 -6.71 10.86 26.90
N ASP A 336 -7.06 10.44 25.69
CA ASP A 336 -7.88 11.22 24.76
C ASP A 336 -9.35 10.84 24.99
N VAL A 337 -10.16 11.81 25.42
CA VAL A 337 -11.59 11.62 25.72
C VAL A 337 -12.44 12.06 24.55
N TRP A 338 -13.07 11.08 23.90
CA TRP A 338 -13.91 11.29 22.75
C TRP A 338 -15.39 11.33 23.14
N GLN A 339 -16.18 12.12 22.42
CA GLN A 339 -17.63 12.13 22.55
C GLN A 339 -18.26 11.72 21.23
N LYS A 340 -19.18 10.76 21.28
CA LYS A 340 -19.96 10.33 20.11
C LYS A 340 -21.11 11.30 19.86
N LYS A 341 -21.12 11.94 18.69
CA LYS A 341 -22.22 12.77 18.20
C LYS A 341 -23.41 11.90 17.76
N ALA A 342 -24.57 12.55 17.58
CA ALA A 342 -25.80 11.88 17.15
C ALA A 342 -25.66 11.21 15.77
N ASP A 343 -24.81 11.76 14.90
CA ASP A 343 -24.49 11.20 13.58
C ASP A 343 -23.45 10.07 13.63
N GLY A 344 -23.00 9.67 14.83
CA GLY A 344 -22.02 8.62 15.04
C GLY A 344 -20.57 9.09 15.07
N THR A 345 -20.28 10.34 14.68
CA THR A 345 -18.91 10.88 14.61
C THR A 345 -18.31 11.03 16.01
N LEU A 346 -17.03 10.69 16.17
CA LEU A 346 -16.29 10.96 17.40
C LEU A 346 -15.64 12.34 17.33
N VAL A 347 -15.75 13.10 18.42
CA VAL A 347 -15.04 14.38 18.57
C VAL A 347 -14.20 14.32 19.83
N LEU A 348 -12.92 14.67 19.69
CA LEU A 348 -12.01 14.81 20.83
C LEU A 348 -12.46 16.01 21.67
N THR A 349 -12.70 15.78 22.95
CA THR A 349 -13.21 16.80 23.89
C THR A 349 -12.22 17.18 24.97
N ASP A 350 -11.27 16.29 25.29
CA ASP A 350 -10.24 16.50 26.28
C ASP A 350 -9.05 15.57 26.00
N THR A 351 -7.85 16.02 26.33
CA THR A 351 -6.62 15.22 26.27
C THR A 351 -5.84 15.48 27.54
N GLN A 352 -5.56 14.42 28.30
CA GLN A 352 -4.72 14.49 29.50
C GLN A 352 -3.47 13.65 29.30
N GLY A 353 -2.32 14.30 29.21
CA GLY A 353 -1.01 13.66 29.09
C GLY A 353 -0.33 13.43 30.44
N VAL A 354 0.79 12.72 30.41
CA VAL A 354 1.67 12.59 31.58
C VAL A 354 2.21 13.96 31.98
N THR A 355 2.18 14.24 33.28
CA THR A 355 2.88 15.39 33.89
C THR A 355 3.99 14.88 34.80
N TRP A 356 4.87 15.76 35.28
CA TRP A 356 6.03 15.36 36.07
C TRP A 356 6.03 16.07 37.42
N GLN A 357 6.32 15.34 38.49
CA GLN A 357 6.37 15.88 39.86
C GLN A 357 7.70 15.59 40.56
N LYS A 358 8.22 16.58 41.29
CA LYS A 358 9.40 16.39 42.15
C LYS A 358 9.05 15.48 43.33
N THR A 359 9.78 14.38 43.47
CA THR A 359 9.56 13.35 44.47
C THR A 359 10.89 12.90 45.08
N GLN A 360 10.90 12.55 46.36
CA GLN A 360 12.05 11.86 46.97
C GLN A 360 12.00 10.38 46.63
N VAL A 361 12.99 9.89 45.89
CA VAL A 361 13.13 8.49 45.51
C VAL A 361 14.53 8.03 45.91
N ASN A 362 14.61 6.99 46.76
CA ASN A 362 15.88 6.45 47.27
C ASN A 362 16.84 7.51 47.86
N GLY A 363 16.30 8.56 48.48
CA GLY A 363 17.08 9.63 49.11
C GLY A 363 17.59 10.72 48.15
N ALA A 364 17.21 10.66 46.86
CA ALA A 364 17.47 11.71 45.88
C ALA A 364 16.17 12.36 45.41
N THR A 365 16.22 13.66 45.11
CA THR A 365 15.11 14.35 44.42
C THR A 365 15.12 13.95 42.96
N ARG A 366 14.01 13.37 42.48
CA ARG A 366 13.79 13.02 41.06
C ARG A 366 12.45 13.57 40.57
N TYR A 367 12.27 13.66 39.26
CA TYR A 367 11.00 13.97 38.62
C TYR A 367 10.32 12.66 38.23
N CYS A 368 9.22 12.33 38.88
CA CYS A 368 8.46 11.11 38.59
C CYS A 368 7.19 11.41 37.80
N PRO A 369 6.76 10.53 36.90
CA PRO A 369 5.61 10.76 36.05
C PRO A 369 4.32 10.63 36.85
N VAL A 370 3.39 11.54 36.61
CA VAL A 370 2.00 11.52 37.08
C VAL A 370 1.14 11.17 35.89
N VAL A 371 0.65 9.93 35.88
CA VAL A 371 -0.08 9.33 34.77
C VAL A 371 -1.59 9.47 34.99
N PRO A 372 -2.36 9.96 34.01
CA PRO A 372 -3.80 10.19 34.13
C PRO A 372 -4.59 8.89 33.87
N PHE A 373 -4.67 7.97 34.84
CA PHE A 373 -5.36 6.69 34.63
C PHE A 373 -6.88 6.84 34.48
N VAL A 374 -7.48 6.19 33.48
CA VAL A 374 -8.92 5.94 33.50
C VAL A 374 -9.22 4.88 34.57
N ASN A 375 -9.95 5.25 35.61
CA ASN A 375 -10.33 4.39 36.73
C ASN A 375 -11.81 4.57 37.07
N ASN A 376 -12.58 3.48 37.03
CA ASN A 376 -14.01 3.47 37.35
C ASN A 376 -14.83 4.57 36.66
N GLY A 377 -14.41 4.97 35.45
CA GLY A 377 -15.11 5.97 34.66
C GLY A 377 -14.69 7.42 34.87
N GLN A 378 -13.61 7.65 35.61
CA GLN A 378 -13.02 8.95 35.82
C GLN A 378 -11.54 8.91 35.46
N ILE A 379 -10.97 10.07 35.13
CA ILE A 379 -9.53 10.21 34.96
C ILE A 379 -8.94 10.58 36.32
N VAL A 380 -8.09 9.71 36.86
CA VAL A 380 -7.49 9.84 38.18
C VAL A 380 -5.96 9.85 38.02
N PRO A 381 -5.32 11.02 38.15
CA PRO A 381 -3.87 11.13 38.11
C PRO A 381 -3.23 10.31 39.24
N ALA A 382 -2.17 9.57 38.94
CA ALA A 382 -1.38 8.86 39.93
C ALA A 382 0.12 8.93 39.60
N ALA A 383 0.92 9.21 40.62
CA ALA A 383 2.37 9.23 40.51
C ALA A 383 2.95 7.81 40.47
N LEU A 384 3.84 7.55 39.52
CA LEU A 384 4.64 6.32 39.49
C LEU A 384 6.00 6.61 40.14
N ASN A 385 6.06 6.47 41.45
CA ASN A 385 7.25 6.74 42.26
C ASN A 385 7.82 5.50 42.95
N SER A 386 7.14 4.35 42.80
CA SER A 386 7.59 3.05 43.33
C SER A 386 8.68 2.41 42.48
N ASP A 387 8.74 2.77 41.20
CA ASP A 387 9.79 2.34 40.27
C ASP A 387 10.72 3.53 39.98
N PRO A 388 11.92 3.56 40.58
CA PRO A 388 12.88 4.65 40.38
C PRO A 388 13.35 4.82 38.94
N ASP A 389 13.24 3.79 38.09
CA ASP A 389 13.71 3.80 36.71
C ASP A 389 12.77 4.58 35.78
N LEU A 390 11.53 4.82 36.22
CA LEU A 390 10.57 5.69 35.52
C LEU A 390 10.76 7.18 35.85
N CYS A 391 11.58 7.52 36.86
CA CYS A 391 11.81 8.89 37.26
C CYS A 391 13.09 9.46 36.64
N SER A 392 13.03 10.70 36.17
CA SER A 392 14.16 11.43 35.60
C SER A 392 14.93 12.23 36.65
N GLU A 393 16.24 12.41 36.45
CA GLU A 393 17.05 13.33 37.25
C GLU A 393 16.85 14.79 36.81
N ASP A 394 16.68 14.99 35.51
CA ASP A 394 16.36 16.28 34.90
C ASP A 394 14.84 16.49 34.78
N ASP A 395 14.40 17.75 34.77
CA ASP A 395 13.00 18.08 34.49
C ASP A 395 12.69 17.75 33.02
N PRO A 396 11.78 16.80 32.72
CA PRO A 396 11.49 16.42 31.34
C PRO A 396 10.69 17.48 30.57
N ASN A 397 10.15 18.48 31.27
CA ASN A 397 9.50 19.66 30.70
C ASN A 397 10.22 20.94 31.15
N PRO A 398 11.46 21.20 30.69
CA PRO A 398 12.11 22.47 30.97
C PRO A 398 11.31 23.55 30.22
N ALA A 399 10.75 24.49 30.99
CA ALA A 399 9.94 25.59 30.48
C ALA A 399 10.65 26.44 29.41
#